data_AF-A0AA89BVF1-F1
#
_entry.id   AF-A0AA89BVF1-F1
#
_cell.length_a   1.000
_cell.length_b   1.000
_cell.length_c   1.000
_cell.angle_alpha   90.00
_cell.angle_beta   90.00
_cell.angle_gamma   90.00
#
_symmetry.space_group_name_H-M   'P 1'
#
loop_
_entity.id
_entity.type
_entity.pdbx_description
1 polymer ?
#
loop_
_entity_poly.entity_id
_entity_poly.type
_entity_poly.pdbx_seq_one_letter_code
_entity_poly.pdbx_strand_id
1 'polypeptide(L)'
;LEHGVYMHDINHVIIDNLQFMMGSAYSPSEDRYAKQDMIFGLLRAFATEKNCHVTLVIHPRKERFGEPLSIQSIFGGVRASQEADNVLILQERKITPTKSKKHIEVRY
;
A
#
# COMPACT_ATOMS: atom_id res chain seq x y z
N LEU A 1 -3.59 -11.04 -13.19
CA LEU A 1 -3.78 -9.62 -13.57
C LEU A 1 -3.69 -9.44 -15.07
N GLU A 2 -2.59 -9.86 -15.72
CA GLU A 2 -2.39 -9.70 -17.17
C GLU A 2 -3.53 -10.26 -18.04
N HIS A 3 -3.99 -11.48 -17.77
CA HIS A 3 -5.14 -12.06 -18.47
C HIS A 3 -6.41 -11.20 -18.34
N GLY A 4 -6.62 -10.58 -17.17
CA GLY A 4 -7.77 -9.71 -16.94
C GLY A 4 -7.70 -8.41 -17.75
N VAL A 5 -6.52 -7.79 -17.82
CA VAL A 5 -6.31 -6.60 -18.67
C VAL A 5 -6.49 -6.95 -20.14
N TYR A 6 -5.89 -8.05 -20.61
CA TYR A 6 -5.93 -8.44 -22.01
C TYR A 6 -7.33 -8.88 -22.48
N MET A 7 -8.04 -9.68 -21.68
CA MET A 7 -9.31 -10.28 -22.09
C MET A 7 -10.54 -9.44 -21.74
N HIS A 8 -10.44 -8.62 -20.70
CA HIS A 8 -11.59 -7.88 -20.14
C HIS A 8 -11.38 -6.37 -20.14
N ASP A 9 -10.31 -5.87 -20.77
CA ASP A 9 -9.97 -4.45 -20.87
C ASP A 9 -10.00 -3.73 -19.51
N ILE A 10 -9.48 -4.40 -18.49
CA ILE A 10 -9.41 -3.83 -17.13
C ILE A 10 -8.37 -2.72 -17.14
N ASN A 11 -8.80 -1.48 -16.88
CA ASN A 11 -7.89 -0.33 -16.80
C ASN A 11 -7.53 0.07 -15.36
N HIS A 12 -8.20 -0.49 -14.34
CA HIS A 12 -7.94 -0.20 -12.93
C HIS A 12 -8.01 -1.46 -12.07
N VAL A 13 -6.94 -1.71 -11.32
CA VAL A 13 -6.84 -2.80 -10.36
C VAL A 13 -6.70 -2.22 -8.95
N ILE A 14 -7.51 -2.73 -8.03
CA ILE A 14 -7.39 -2.42 -6.60
C ILE A 14 -6.90 -3.68 -5.89
N ILE A 15 -5.77 -3.55 -5.20
CA ILE A 15 -5.16 -4.61 -4.41
C ILE A 15 -5.29 -4.22 -2.95
N ASP A 16 -6.02 -5.03 -2.18
CA ASP A 16 -6.17 -4.84 -0.74
C ASP A 16 -5.44 -5.94 0.03
N ASN A 17 -5.09 -5.63 1.27
CA ASN A 17 -4.70 -6.60 2.27
C ASN A 17 -3.39 -7.36 1.97
N LEU A 18 -2.42 -6.69 1.33
CA LEU A 18 -1.09 -7.27 1.06
C LEU A 18 -0.42 -7.86 2.31
N GLN A 19 -0.66 -7.29 3.50
CA GLN A 19 -0.13 -7.79 4.76
C GLN A 19 -0.47 -9.27 4.99
N PHE A 20 -1.68 -9.73 4.65
CA PHE A 20 -2.08 -11.12 4.81
C PHE A 20 -1.56 -12.00 3.68
N MET A 21 -1.53 -11.49 2.44
CA MET A 21 -0.94 -12.18 1.29
C MET A 21 0.54 -12.51 1.53
N MET A 22 1.25 -11.65 2.25
CA MET A 22 2.67 -11.80 2.57
C MET A 22 2.94 -12.47 3.92
N GLY A 23 1.93 -12.55 4.80
CA GLY A 23 2.07 -13.06 6.17
C GLY A 23 1.63 -14.51 6.39
N SER A 24 0.69 -15.02 5.58
CA SER A 24 0.08 -16.35 5.79
C SER A 24 0.87 -17.53 5.22
N ALA A 25 1.81 -17.28 4.30
CA ALA A 25 2.51 -18.33 3.57
C ALA A 25 4.01 -18.50 3.90
N TYR A 26 4.61 -17.69 4.78
CA TYR A 26 6.08 -17.60 4.82
C TYR A 26 6.69 -17.57 6.24
N SER A 27 7.73 -18.40 6.39
CA SER A 27 8.68 -18.49 7.50
C SER A 27 9.18 -17.11 7.97
N PRO A 28 9.54 -16.92 9.26
CA PRO A 28 9.93 -15.64 9.84
C PRO A 28 11.24 -15.02 9.32
N SER A 29 11.83 -15.51 8.23
CA SER A 29 13.18 -15.14 7.76
C SER A 29 13.24 -13.83 6.97
N GLU A 30 14.47 -13.30 6.81
CA GLU A 30 14.89 -12.11 6.05
C GLU A 30 14.23 -11.94 4.66
N ASP A 31 13.77 -13.04 4.05
CA ASP A 31 13.11 -13.07 2.74
C ASP A 31 11.84 -12.21 2.65
N ARG A 32 11.17 -11.90 3.76
CA ARG A 32 9.88 -11.18 3.71
C ARG A 32 10.03 -9.77 3.13
N TYR A 33 11.06 -9.03 3.53
CA TYR A 33 11.28 -7.67 3.04
C TYR A 33 11.73 -7.67 1.57
N ALA A 34 12.61 -8.59 1.18
CA ALA A 34 13.03 -8.74 -0.22
C ALA A 34 11.85 -9.11 -1.14
N LYS A 35 10.92 -9.95 -0.67
CA LYS A 35 9.71 -10.31 -1.42
C LYS A 35 8.70 -9.16 -1.50
N GLN A 36 8.53 -8.38 -0.43
CA GLN A 36 7.74 -7.15 -0.45
C GLN A 36 8.24 -6.21 -1.54
N ASP A 37 9.54 -5.96 -1.52
CA ASP A 37 10.24 -5.16 -2.49
C ASP A 37 10.05 -5.66 -3.94
N MET A 38 10.15 -6.97 -4.15
CA MET A 38 9.88 -7.60 -5.44
C MET A 38 8.43 -7.38 -5.89
N ILE A 39 7.45 -7.54 -5.00
CA ILE A 39 6.03 -7.34 -5.30
C ILE A 39 5.78 -5.88 -5.74
N PHE A 40 6.34 -4.89 -5.04
CA PHE A 40 6.16 -3.48 -5.44
C PHE A 40 6.76 -3.20 -6.82
N GLY A 41 7.95 -3.73 -7.11
CA GLY A 41 8.56 -3.62 -8.43
C GLY A 41 7.70 -4.26 -9.53
N LEU A 42 7.14 -5.45 -9.29
CA LEU A 42 6.25 -6.12 -10.23
C LEU A 42 4.95 -5.34 -10.47
N LEU A 43 4.38 -4.72 -9.43
CA LEU A 43 3.18 -3.89 -9.57
C LEU A 43 3.46 -2.61 -10.36
N ARG A 44 4.61 -1.96 -10.14
CA ARG A 44 5.05 -0.79 -10.90
C ARG A 44 5.28 -1.13 -12.38
N ALA A 45 5.98 -2.24 -12.65
CA ALA A 45 6.20 -2.73 -14.00
C ALA A 45 4.86 -3.03 -14.70
N PHE A 46 3.96 -3.75 -14.03
CA PHE A 46 2.63 -4.04 -14.54
C PHE A 46 1.82 -2.77 -14.87
N ALA A 47 1.80 -1.78 -13.97
CA ALA A 47 1.09 -0.53 -14.20
C ALA A 47 1.61 0.19 -15.46
N THR A 48 2.92 0.18 -15.66
CA THR A 48 3.61 0.83 -16.77
C THR A 48 3.39 0.08 -18.09
N GLU A 49 3.69 -1.22 -18.11
CA GLU A 49 3.66 -2.05 -19.32
C GLU A 49 2.24 -2.27 -19.84
N LYS A 50 1.26 -2.35 -18.93
CA LYS A 50 -0.14 -2.62 -19.29
C LYS A 50 -0.99 -1.36 -19.35
N ASN A 51 -0.41 -0.18 -19.09
CA ASN A 51 -1.14 1.08 -18.96
C ASN A 51 -2.40 0.94 -18.07
N CYS A 52 -2.23 0.25 -16.94
CA CYS A 52 -3.31 -0.06 -16.01
C CYS A 52 -3.04 0.68 -14.70
N HIS A 53 -4.02 1.45 -14.23
CA HIS A 53 -3.91 2.08 -12.92
C HIS A 53 -3.95 1.01 -11.83
N VAL A 54 -3.05 1.12 -10.85
CA VAL A 54 -3.01 0.23 -9.69
C VAL A 54 -3.19 1.04 -8.43
N THR A 55 -4.21 0.71 -7.64
CA THR A 55 -4.38 1.24 -6.29
C THR A 55 -4.05 0.14 -5.29
N LEU A 56 -3.14 0.44 -4.37
CA LEU A 56 -2.71 -0.49 -3.34
C LEU A 56 -3.10 0.01 -1.96
N VAL A 57 -3.78 -0.83 -1.18
CA VAL A 57 -4.14 -0.57 0.21
C VAL A 57 -3.12 -1.21 1.14
N ILE A 58 -2.48 -0.39 1.97
CA ILE A 58 -1.45 -0.81 2.92
C ILE A 58 -1.85 -0.37 4.34
N HIS A 59 -1.84 -1.31 5.27
CA HIS A 59 -2.00 -0.99 6.69
C HIS A 59 -0.73 -0.33 7.24
N PRO A 60 -0.85 0.73 8.07
CA PRO A 60 0.32 1.32 8.69
C PRO A 60 0.95 0.36 9.71
N ARG A 61 2.24 0.55 9.99
CA ARG A 61 2.90 -0.08 11.14
C ARG A 61 2.27 0.42 12.44
N LYS A 62 2.49 -0.32 13.52
CA LYS A 62 2.08 0.13 14.86
C LYS A 62 2.88 1.38 15.23
N GLU A 63 2.22 2.53 15.25
CA GLU A 63 2.76 3.80 15.73
C GLU A 63 2.36 4.06 17.20
N ARG A 64 3.03 5.02 17.83
CA ARG A 64 2.61 5.50 19.16
C ARG A 64 1.24 6.16 19.07
N PHE A 65 0.45 6.01 20.13
CA PHE A 65 -0.90 6.58 20.19
C PHE A 65 -0.85 8.11 20.06
N GLY A 66 -1.62 8.67 19.13
CA GLY A 66 -1.74 10.11 18.92
C GLY A 66 -0.75 10.70 17.91
N GLU A 67 0.27 9.95 17.46
CA GLU A 67 1.18 10.41 16.43
C GLU A 67 0.50 10.45 15.06
N PRO A 68 0.69 11.52 14.26
CA PRO A 68 0.22 11.57 12.89
C PRO A 68 0.94 10.50 12.05
N LEU A 69 0.18 9.82 11.19
CA LEU A 69 0.77 8.88 10.24
C LEU A 69 1.63 9.65 9.23
N SER A 70 2.77 9.09 8.88
CA SER A 70 3.65 9.64 7.84
C SER A 70 4.00 8.56 6.83
N ILE A 71 4.76 8.91 5.79
CA ILE A 71 5.32 7.94 4.83
C ILE A 71 6.12 6.85 5.55
N GLN A 72 6.78 7.17 6.67
CA GLN A 72 7.56 6.20 7.44
C GLN A 72 6.69 5.16 8.15
N SER A 73 5.41 5.50 8.37
CA SER A 73 4.43 4.63 9.01
C SER A 73 3.89 3.55 8.06
N ILE A 74 4.25 3.56 6.77
CA ILE A 74 3.82 2.54 5.80
C ILE A 74 4.49 1.18 6.14
N PHE A 75 3.67 0.13 6.27
CA PHE A 75 4.15 -1.25 6.42
C PHE A 75 4.62 -1.80 5.07
N GLY A 76 5.72 -2.54 5.04
CA GLY A 76 6.28 -3.06 3.78
C GLY A 76 7.50 -2.29 3.26
N GLY A 77 7.91 -1.19 3.93
CA GLY A 77 9.19 -0.54 3.66
C GLY A 77 9.11 0.74 2.84
N VAL A 78 10.27 1.38 2.66
CA VAL A 78 10.43 2.65 1.91
C VAL A 78 10.15 2.47 0.42
N ARG A 79 10.30 1.24 -0.09
CA ARG A 79 10.14 0.95 -1.51
C ARG A 79 8.71 1.12 -1.99
N ALA A 80 7.70 0.80 -1.16
CA ALA A 80 6.30 1.01 -1.50
C ALA A 80 5.99 2.47 -1.86
N SER A 81 6.54 3.44 -1.12
CA SER A 81 6.35 4.86 -1.40
C SER A 81 7.25 5.40 -2.51
N GLN A 82 8.43 4.80 -2.73
CA GLN A 82 9.30 5.15 -3.87
C GLN A 82 8.73 4.68 -5.21
N GLU A 83 8.11 3.49 -5.22
CA GLU A 83 7.48 2.88 -6.40
C GLU A 83 6.03 3.34 -6.58
N ALA A 84 5.51 4.28 -5.80
CA ALA A 84 4.16 4.83 -5.96
C ALA A 84 4.22 6.25 -6.54
N ASP A 85 3.34 6.55 -7.50
CA ASP A 85 3.22 7.92 -8.05
C ASP A 85 2.44 8.84 -7.11
N ASN A 86 1.53 8.29 -6.31
CA ASN A 86 0.76 9.03 -5.32
C ASN A 86 0.68 8.23 -4.03
N VAL A 87 0.79 8.92 -2.90
CA VAL A 87 0.57 8.33 -1.57
C VAL A 87 -0.52 9.10 -0.85
N LEU A 88 -1.63 8.39 -0.57
CA LEU A 88 -2.75 8.92 0.20
C LEU A 88 -2.79 8.28 1.58
N ILE A 89 -2.78 9.12 2.62
CA ILE A 89 -2.89 8.66 4.01
C ILE A 89 -4.26 9.08 4.55
N LEU A 90 -5.07 8.09 4.91
CA LEU A 90 -6.36 8.28 5.56
C LEU A 90 -6.19 8.09 7.06
N GLN A 91 -6.26 9.19 7.82
CA GLN A 91 -6.11 9.15 9.28
C GLN A 91 -7.30 9.81 9.97
N GLU A 92 -7.88 9.10 10.94
CA GLU A 92 -8.81 9.70 11.88
C GLU A 92 -8.04 10.37 13.03
N ARG A 93 -8.21 11.68 13.18
CA ARG A 93 -7.70 12.41 14.35
C ARG A 93 -8.78 12.47 15.42
N LYS A 94 -8.53 11.82 16.56
CA LYS A 94 -9.38 11.94 17.75
C LYS A 94 -9.00 13.23 18.45
N ILE A 95 -9.85 14.25 18.34
CA ILE A 95 -9.66 15.56 19.01
C ILE A 95 -10.05 15.43 20.49
N THR A 96 -11.05 14.58 20.78
CA THR A 96 -11.46 14.12 22.12
C THR A 96 -12.04 12.69 22.00
N PRO A 97 -12.22 11.93 23.10
CA PRO A 97 -12.73 10.55 23.06
C PRO A 97 -14.07 10.38 22.33
N THR A 98 -14.88 11.44 22.27
CA THR A 98 -16.23 11.46 21.69
C THR A 98 -16.33 12.21 20.37
N LYS A 99 -15.25 12.85 19.89
CA LYS A 99 -15.22 13.55 18.59
C LYS A 99 -14.02 13.13 17.77
N SER A 100 -14.29 12.53 16.62
CA SER A 100 -13.30 12.28 15.60
C SER A 100 -13.50 13.19 14.39
N LYS A 101 -12.39 13.57 13.74
CA LYS A 101 -12.38 14.13 12.39
C LYS A 101 -11.55 13.23 11.49
N LYS A 102 -12.08 12.93 10.30
CA LYS A 102 -11.34 12.18 9.27
C LYS A 102 -10.52 13.18 8.44
N HIS A 103 -9.24 12.88 8.25
CA HIS A 103 -8.32 13.68 7.45
C HIS A 103 -7.77 12.83 6.30
N ILE A 104 -7.59 13.46 5.14
CA ILE A 104 -6.91 12.90 3.98
C ILE A 104 -5.68 13.77 3.74
N GLU A 105 -4.50 13.16 3.76
CA GLU A 105 -3.26 13.81 3.33
C GLU A 105 -2.87 13.24 1.97
N VAL A 106 -2.62 14.13 1.01
CA VAL A 106 -2.19 13.80 -0.35
C VAL A 106 -0.77 14.30 -0.52
N ARG A 107 0.15 13.40 -0.85
CA ARG A 107 1.54 13.73 -1.21
C ARG A 107 1.80 13.30 -2.65
N TYR A 108 2.41 14.21 -3.40
CA TYR A 108 2.88 14.05 -4.78
C TYR A 108 4.39 13.88 -4.77
#